data_AF-A0A0G1G2J9-F1
#
_entry.id   AF-A0A0G1G2J9-F1
#
_cell.length_a   1.000
_cell.length_b   1.000
_cell.length_c   1.000
_cell.angle_alpha   90.00
_cell.angle_beta   90.00
_cell.angle_gamma   90.00
#
_symmetry.space_group_name_H-M   'P 1'
#
loop_
_entity.id
_entity.type
_entity.pdbx_description
1 polymer ?
#
loop_
_entity_poly.entity_id
_entity_poly.type
_entity_poly.pdbx_seq_one_letter_code
_entity_poly.pdbx_strand_id
1 'polypeptide(L)'
;MFEGIIWWQILVAILLALAPVFIWVEIMLKRKQHSIKSLVKVFLLGTLTVLPLIGIQYLWIFHPEWDVYLWIDQNISSENLQIGFLATFIVVGIMEELVKMGVVRIADVSKMKIMTINDAVKFSILAALGFAFSENILYFYSVMSSGSMADLFSTLVFRSSFTVCGHMIFSSIFGYFYGLGKFSQNIVEQEKWTGENHTLANFINKITGIKNSVTVRYQKLLTGLLIAMGMHAAFNFFLQMNMLIEAMALIVVGFTYVQFLMHRKAGHLVLIGENGKSLMVKKDEDVVLELIGMWFNGGKYQDVIEICERLLMRDPDNKIIKLFKAKALDKAKMDKAMTSIKSLFAENEDSSSGNILETLRKRKAEMEQIDIIKKNAEKFLDNK
;
A
#
# COMPACT_ATOMS: atom_id res chain seq x y z
N MET A 1 -38.67 12.10 6.07
CA MET A 1 -37.30 11.59 5.81
C MET A 1 -36.20 12.61 6.11
N PHE A 2 -36.47 13.92 6.05
CA PHE A 2 -35.50 14.97 6.40
C PHE A 2 -35.87 15.83 7.62
N GLU A 3 -36.96 15.49 8.32
CA GLU A 3 -37.30 16.15 9.60
C GLU A 3 -36.27 15.74 10.67
N GLY A 4 -35.74 16.73 11.39
CA GLY A 4 -34.70 16.53 12.42
C GLY A 4 -33.25 16.59 11.90
N ILE A 5 -33.03 16.74 10.59
CA ILE A 5 -31.67 16.94 10.05
C ILE A 5 -31.21 18.37 10.25
N ILE A 6 -30.11 18.53 10.96
CA ILE A 6 -29.49 19.83 11.20
C ILE A 6 -28.51 20.12 10.06
N TRP A 7 -28.97 20.84 9.04
CA TRP A 7 -28.20 21.06 7.80
C TRP A 7 -26.83 21.69 8.00
N TRP A 8 -26.67 22.58 8.98
CA TRP A 8 -25.37 23.18 9.28
C TRP A 8 -24.37 22.14 9.83
N GLN A 9 -24.85 21.14 10.58
CA GLN A 9 -24.01 20.05 11.10
C GLN A 9 -23.46 19.20 9.95
N ILE A 10 -24.28 18.92 8.93
CA ILE A 10 -23.81 18.22 7.73
C ILE A 10 -22.73 19.03 7.02
N LEU A 11 -22.93 20.33 6.86
CA LEU A 11 -21.95 21.21 6.21
C LEU A 11 -20.62 21.22 6.98
N VAL A 12 -20.65 21.31 8.30
CA VAL A 12 -19.46 21.22 9.15
C VAL A 12 -18.79 19.84 9.02
N ALA A 13 -19.55 18.75 9.07
CA ALA A 13 -19.03 17.39 8.90
C ALA A 13 -18.32 17.20 7.54
N ILE A 14 -18.88 17.77 6.46
CA ILE A 14 -18.24 17.78 5.14
C ILE A 14 -16.90 18.52 5.16
N LEU A 15 -16.85 19.71 5.75
CA LEU A 15 -15.62 20.50 5.86
C LEU A 15 -14.53 19.76 6.67
N LEU A 16 -14.93 19.14 7.78
CA LEU A 16 -14.03 18.33 8.61
C LEU A 16 -13.54 17.09 7.87
N ALA A 17 -14.40 16.42 7.10
CA ALA A 17 -14.04 15.24 6.31
C ALA A 17 -13.11 15.56 5.13
N LEU A 18 -13.16 16.79 4.59
CA LEU A 18 -12.24 17.23 3.52
C LEU A 18 -10.80 17.40 4.01
N ALA A 19 -10.59 17.80 5.28
CA ALA A 19 -9.25 18.08 5.81
C ALA A 19 -8.26 16.90 5.63
N PRO A 20 -8.57 15.65 6.07
CA PRO A 20 -7.66 14.53 5.85
C PRO A 20 -7.47 14.19 4.37
N VAL A 21 -8.46 14.43 3.51
CA VAL A 21 -8.32 14.15 2.06
C VAL A 21 -7.18 14.99 1.47
N PHE A 22 -7.15 16.29 1.74
CA PHE A 22 -6.10 17.17 1.23
C PHE A 22 -4.72 16.80 1.78
N ILE A 23 -4.62 16.54 3.08
CA ILE A 23 -3.37 16.15 3.75
C ILE A 23 -2.80 14.89 3.08
N TRP A 24 -3.62 13.85 2.93
CA TRP A 24 -3.16 12.57 2.41
C TRP A 24 -2.90 12.59 0.90
N VAL A 25 -3.64 13.37 0.11
CA VAL A 25 -3.33 13.59 -1.30
C VAL A 25 -1.92 14.19 -1.45
N GLU A 26 -1.57 15.19 -0.64
CA GLU A 26 -0.24 15.81 -0.71
C GLU A 26 0.88 14.83 -0.29
N ILE A 27 0.64 14.03 0.74
CA ILE A 27 1.62 13.04 1.24
C ILE A 27 1.83 11.92 0.21
N MET A 28 0.75 11.36 -0.34
CA MET A 28 0.78 10.11 -1.12
C MET A 28 0.87 10.32 -2.63
N LEU A 29 0.38 11.45 -3.17
CA LEU A 29 0.21 11.67 -4.62
C LEU A 29 1.14 12.76 -5.16
N LYS A 30 2.46 12.56 -5.05
CA LYS A 30 3.47 13.56 -5.46
C LYS A 30 3.72 13.71 -6.98
N ARG A 31 3.23 12.79 -7.83
CA ARG A 31 3.55 12.79 -9.28
C ARG A 31 2.36 13.08 -10.17
N LYS A 32 2.45 14.17 -10.95
CA LYS A 32 1.46 14.61 -11.96
C LYS A 32 1.58 13.84 -13.28
N GLN A 33 1.33 12.53 -13.26
CA GLN A 33 1.23 11.73 -14.51
C GLN A 33 -0.18 11.72 -15.12
N HIS A 34 -1.20 12.10 -14.34
CA HIS A 34 -2.60 12.06 -14.73
C HIS A 34 -3.24 13.44 -14.65
N SER A 35 -4.26 13.68 -15.48
CA SER A 35 -5.02 14.92 -15.42
C SER A 35 -5.76 15.03 -14.08
N ILE A 36 -5.83 16.24 -13.52
CA ILE A 36 -6.59 16.51 -12.28
C ILE A 36 -8.04 16.04 -12.43
N LYS A 37 -8.63 16.21 -13.63
CA LYS A 37 -10.00 15.75 -13.93
C LYS A 37 -10.17 14.24 -13.73
N SER A 38 -9.19 13.43 -14.13
CA SER A 38 -9.23 11.98 -13.90
C SER A 38 -9.16 11.66 -12.41
N LEU A 39 -8.25 12.31 -11.68
CA LEU A 39 -8.06 12.09 -10.24
C LEU A 39 -9.32 12.44 -9.44
N VAL A 40 -9.92 13.60 -9.73
CA VAL A 40 -11.19 14.03 -9.13
C VAL A 40 -12.32 13.07 -9.46
N LYS A 41 -12.41 12.57 -10.70
CA LYS A 41 -13.42 11.57 -11.06
C LYS A 41 -13.30 10.28 -10.25
N VAL A 42 -12.08 9.76 -10.07
CA VAL A 42 -11.86 8.55 -9.25
C VAL A 42 -12.25 8.79 -7.80
N PHE A 43 -11.88 9.95 -7.23
CA PHE A 43 -12.28 10.33 -5.88
C PHE A 43 -13.81 10.41 -5.72
N LEU A 44 -14.50 11.06 -6.66
CA LEU A 44 -15.96 11.16 -6.65
C LEU A 44 -16.64 9.79 -6.81
N LEU A 45 -16.12 8.93 -7.70
CA LEU A 45 -16.60 7.55 -7.80
C LEU A 45 -16.39 6.79 -6.49
N GLY A 46 -15.26 7.00 -5.80
CA GLY A 46 -15.02 6.50 -4.45
C GLY A 46 -16.07 6.96 -3.44
N THR A 47 -16.41 8.25 -3.45
CA THR A 47 -17.47 8.83 -2.58
C THR A 47 -18.81 8.12 -2.78
N LEU A 48 -19.15 7.78 -4.03
CA LEU A 48 -20.40 7.10 -4.39
C LEU A 48 -20.43 5.61 -4.03
N THR A 49 -19.30 4.98 -3.67
CA THR A 49 -19.28 3.55 -3.30
C THR A 49 -19.99 3.23 -1.99
N VAL A 50 -20.31 4.23 -1.17
CA VAL A 50 -21.19 4.05 0.00
C VAL A 50 -22.64 3.80 -0.43
N LEU A 51 -23.08 4.30 -1.60
CA LEU A 51 -24.47 4.16 -2.04
C LEU A 51 -24.90 2.69 -2.27
N PRO A 52 -24.13 1.83 -2.96
CA PRO A 52 -24.44 0.40 -3.02
C PRO A 52 -24.56 -0.26 -1.65
N LEU A 53 -23.73 0.14 -0.67
CA LEU A 53 -23.78 -0.42 0.68
C LEU A 53 -25.06 -0.02 1.42
N ILE A 54 -25.44 1.26 1.35
CA ILE A 54 -26.73 1.75 1.86
C ILE A 54 -27.88 1.03 1.14
N GLY A 55 -27.78 0.84 -0.17
CA GLY A 55 -28.79 0.12 -0.96
C GLY A 55 -28.99 -1.32 -0.47
N ILE A 56 -27.91 -2.03 -0.17
CA ILE A 56 -27.97 -3.39 0.40
C ILE A 56 -28.64 -3.37 1.79
N GLN A 57 -28.27 -2.43 2.66
CA GLN A 57 -28.91 -2.28 3.97
C GLN A 57 -30.40 -1.95 3.86
N TYR A 58 -30.79 -1.14 2.87
CA TYR A 58 -32.18 -0.83 2.61
C TYR A 58 -32.97 -2.05 2.12
N LEU A 59 -32.36 -2.91 1.31
CA LEU A 59 -32.96 -4.19 0.91
C LEU A 59 -33.24 -5.10 2.11
N TRP A 60 -32.35 -5.13 3.11
CA TRP A 60 -32.55 -5.89 4.35
C TRP A 60 -33.76 -5.43 5.17
N ILE A 61 -34.19 -4.17 5.05
CA ILE A 61 -35.42 -3.70 5.70
C ILE A 61 -36.66 -4.37 5.10
N PHE A 62 -36.68 -4.60 3.78
CA PHE A 62 -37.78 -5.31 3.11
C PHE A 62 -37.66 -6.82 3.17
N HIS A 63 -36.44 -7.33 3.23
CA HIS A 63 -36.08 -8.74 3.29
C HIS A 63 -35.15 -9.02 4.48
N PRO A 64 -35.65 -8.99 5.73
CA PRO A 64 -34.84 -9.23 6.92
C PRO A 64 -34.16 -10.61 6.94
N GLU A 65 -34.70 -11.58 6.21
CA GLU A 65 -34.11 -12.91 6.01
C GLU A 65 -32.75 -12.88 5.27
N TRP A 66 -32.43 -11.78 4.59
CA TRP A 66 -31.15 -11.58 3.93
C TRP A 66 -30.17 -10.73 4.74
N ASP A 67 -30.59 -10.24 5.91
CA ASP A 67 -29.74 -9.44 6.79
C ASP A 67 -28.65 -10.32 7.40
N VAL A 68 -27.47 -10.26 6.80
CA VAL A 68 -26.31 -11.03 7.22
C VAL A 68 -25.85 -10.59 8.62
N TYR A 69 -26.02 -9.31 8.98
CA TYR A 69 -25.63 -8.82 10.30
C TYR A 69 -26.58 -9.36 11.37
N LEU A 70 -27.88 -9.34 11.11
CA LEU A 70 -28.86 -9.97 11.99
C LEU A 70 -28.62 -11.48 12.13
N TRP A 71 -28.29 -12.16 11.03
CA TRP A 71 -27.96 -13.58 11.07
C TRP A 71 -26.72 -13.85 11.93
N ILE A 72 -25.65 -13.06 11.79
CA ILE A 72 -24.44 -13.17 12.63
C ILE A 72 -24.77 -12.89 14.10
N ASP A 73 -25.58 -11.88 14.38
CA ASP A 73 -25.99 -11.53 15.74
C ASP A 73 -26.71 -12.69 16.42
N GLN A 74 -27.70 -13.27 15.74
CA GLN A 74 -28.54 -14.33 16.28
C GLN A 74 -27.83 -15.69 16.41
N ASN A 75 -26.95 -16.04 15.47
CA ASN A 75 -26.37 -17.39 15.38
C ASN A 75 -24.93 -17.49 15.90
N ILE A 76 -24.21 -16.37 16.00
CA ILE A 76 -22.79 -16.36 16.40
C ILE A 76 -22.59 -15.48 17.62
N SER A 77 -23.05 -14.23 17.57
CA SER A 77 -22.81 -13.26 18.64
C SER A 77 -23.52 -13.63 19.94
N SER A 78 -24.68 -14.30 19.83
CA SER A 78 -25.44 -14.85 20.94
C SER A 78 -24.67 -15.89 21.77
N GLU A 79 -23.79 -16.67 21.13
CA GLU A 79 -22.93 -17.66 21.79
C GLU A 79 -21.56 -17.08 22.15
N ASN A 80 -20.96 -16.30 21.25
CA ASN A 80 -19.66 -15.68 21.46
C ASN A 80 -19.58 -14.31 20.75
N LEU A 81 -19.72 -13.26 21.55
CA LEU A 81 -19.71 -11.87 21.08
C LEU A 81 -18.43 -11.50 20.31
N GLN A 82 -17.26 -12.00 20.72
CA GLN A 82 -15.99 -11.66 20.06
C GLN A 82 -15.91 -12.28 18.66
N ILE A 83 -16.32 -13.54 18.53
CA ILE A 83 -16.38 -14.22 17.23
C ILE A 83 -17.46 -13.56 16.35
N GLY A 84 -18.58 -13.14 16.95
CA GLY A 84 -19.61 -12.34 16.30
C GLY A 84 -19.07 -11.06 15.69
N PHE A 85 -18.34 -10.25 16.47
CA PHE A 85 -17.68 -9.05 15.96
C PHE A 85 -16.69 -9.35 14.83
N LEU A 86 -15.86 -10.39 14.96
CA LEU A 86 -14.94 -10.78 13.91
C LEU A 86 -15.68 -11.13 12.60
N ALA A 87 -16.75 -11.93 12.70
CA ALA A 87 -17.57 -12.30 11.54
C ALA A 87 -18.20 -11.07 10.87
N THR A 88 -18.75 -10.14 11.67
CA THR A 88 -19.33 -8.88 11.15
C THR A 88 -18.28 -8.06 10.42
N PHE A 89 -17.09 -7.87 11.00
CA PHE A 89 -16.05 -7.06 10.35
C PHE A 89 -15.42 -7.73 9.13
N ILE A 90 -15.44 -9.07 9.04
CA ILE A 90 -15.10 -9.78 7.80
C ILE A 90 -16.11 -9.41 6.71
N VAL A 91 -17.42 -9.46 6.99
CA VAL A 91 -18.45 -9.09 6.02
C VAL A 91 -18.34 -7.63 5.60
N VAL A 92 -18.19 -6.71 6.56
CA VAL A 92 -17.97 -5.28 6.30
C VAL A 92 -16.74 -5.08 5.41
N GLY A 93 -15.59 -5.63 5.79
CA GLY A 93 -14.35 -5.50 5.02
C GLY A 93 -14.47 -6.07 3.60
N ILE A 94 -15.17 -7.20 3.44
CA ILE A 94 -15.47 -7.77 2.12
C ILE A 94 -16.29 -6.80 1.28
N MET A 95 -17.43 -6.33 1.81
CA MET A 95 -18.34 -5.47 1.06
C MET A 95 -17.66 -4.15 0.66
N GLU A 96 -16.95 -3.51 1.58
CA GLU A 96 -16.27 -2.24 1.35
C GLU A 96 -15.13 -2.34 0.35
N GLU A 97 -14.27 -3.37 0.44
CA GLU A 97 -13.19 -3.54 -0.54
C GLU A 97 -13.72 -3.95 -1.93
N LEU A 98 -14.84 -4.69 -2.01
CA LEU A 98 -15.46 -5.03 -3.30
C LEU A 98 -16.00 -3.81 -4.03
N VAL A 99 -16.72 -2.92 -3.34
CA VAL A 99 -17.25 -1.70 -3.96
C VAL A 99 -16.12 -0.75 -4.38
N LYS A 100 -15.07 -0.61 -3.55
CA LYS A 100 -13.87 0.18 -3.88
C LYS A 100 -13.09 -0.41 -5.06
N MET A 101 -12.96 -1.74 -5.16
CA MET A 101 -12.39 -2.41 -6.33
C MET A 101 -13.15 -2.04 -7.61
N GLY A 102 -14.48 -1.92 -7.54
CA GLY A 102 -15.32 -1.52 -8.67
C GLY A 102 -14.86 -0.20 -9.30
N VAL A 103 -14.47 0.79 -8.48
CA VAL A 103 -13.97 2.09 -8.95
C VAL A 103 -12.68 1.94 -9.75
N VAL A 104 -11.75 1.10 -9.28
CA VAL A 104 -10.47 0.86 -9.97
C VAL A 104 -10.71 0.19 -11.31
N ARG A 105 -11.63 -0.79 -11.38
CA ARG A 105 -12.02 -1.45 -12.63
C ARG A 105 -12.66 -0.47 -13.61
N ILE A 106 -13.57 0.39 -13.14
CA ILE A 106 -14.17 1.46 -13.95
C ILE A 106 -13.09 2.39 -14.48
N ALA A 107 -12.16 2.82 -13.62
CA ALA A 107 -11.07 3.69 -14.02
C ALA A 107 -10.18 3.04 -15.10
N ASP A 108 -9.93 1.74 -14.97
CA ASP A 108 -9.13 0.97 -15.89
C ASP A 108 -9.72 0.89 -17.31
N VAL A 109 -11.02 0.60 -17.42
CA VAL A 109 -11.71 0.46 -18.71
C VAL A 109 -12.15 1.80 -19.32
N SER A 110 -12.08 2.89 -18.54
CA SER A 110 -12.42 4.24 -18.99
C SER A 110 -11.27 4.94 -19.74
N LYS A 111 -11.50 6.19 -20.15
CA LYS A 111 -10.47 7.07 -20.71
C LYS A 111 -9.36 7.45 -19.71
N MET A 112 -9.48 7.11 -18.41
CA MET A 112 -8.48 7.44 -17.39
C MET A 112 -7.20 6.58 -17.50
N LYS A 113 -7.33 5.32 -17.98
CA LYS A 113 -6.25 4.36 -18.30
C LYS A 113 -5.14 4.19 -17.24
N ILE A 114 -5.13 3.05 -16.57
CA ILE A 114 -4.02 2.66 -15.67
C ILE A 114 -2.78 2.28 -16.49
N MET A 115 -1.74 3.08 -16.59
CA MET A 115 -0.60 2.79 -17.48
C MET A 115 0.57 2.07 -16.79
N THR A 116 0.66 2.22 -15.47
CA THR A 116 1.70 1.66 -14.62
C THR A 116 1.08 0.96 -13.41
N ILE A 117 1.82 0.09 -12.73
CA ILE A 117 1.34 -0.53 -11.48
C ILE A 117 1.05 0.55 -10.43
N ASN A 118 1.91 1.57 -10.34
CA ASN A 118 1.72 2.67 -9.42
C ASN A 118 0.51 3.54 -9.77
N ASP A 119 0.05 3.58 -11.01
CA ASP A 119 -1.23 4.24 -11.34
C ASP A 119 -2.42 3.48 -10.78
N ALA A 120 -2.38 2.14 -10.76
CA ALA A 120 -3.41 1.33 -10.11
C ALA A 120 -3.46 1.63 -8.61
N VAL A 121 -2.29 1.70 -7.95
CA VAL A 121 -2.18 2.10 -6.54
C VAL A 121 -2.76 3.50 -6.31
N LYS A 122 -2.39 4.50 -7.12
CA LYS A 122 -2.91 5.88 -6.99
C LYS A 122 -4.43 5.94 -7.14
N PHE A 123 -5.01 5.22 -8.12
CA PHE A 123 -6.46 5.22 -8.30
C PHE A 123 -7.16 4.48 -7.15
N SER A 124 -6.58 3.41 -6.62
CA SER A 124 -7.10 2.79 -5.40
C SER A 124 -7.06 3.71 -4.18
N ILE A 125 -5.97 4.48 -4.00
CA ILE A 125 -5.85 5.49 -2.94
C ILE A 125 -6.96 6.53 -3.06
N LEU A 126 -7.22 7.04 -4.27
CA LEU A 126 -8.27 8.02 -4.50
C LEU A 126 -9.67 7.45 -4.27
N ALA A 127 -9.91 6.21 -4.69
CA ALA A 127 -11.18 5.52 -4.42
C ALA A 127 -11.40 5.36 -2.91
N ALA A 128 -10.36 4.97 -2.17
CA ALA A 128 -10.39 4.84 -0.71
C ALA A 128 -10.57 6.17 0.01
N LEU A 129 -9.92 7.25 -0.45
CA LEU A 129 -10.11 8.59 0.08
C LEU A 129 -11.54 9.09 -0.13
N GLY A 130 -12.14 8.80 -1.29
CA GLY A 130 -13.54 9.09 -1.56
C GLY A 130 -14.48 8.33 -0.61
N PHE A 131 -14.25 7.03 -0.44
CA PHE A 131 -15.02 6.20 0.50
C PHE A 131 -14.92 6.74 1.94
N ALA A 132 -13.69 6.94 2.42
CA ALA A 132 -13.43 7.42 3.78
C ALA A 132 -13.96 8.85 4.01
N PHE A 133 -14.01 9.67 2.97
CA PHE A 133 -14.66 10.98 3.01
C PHE A 133 -16.16 10.86 3.31
N SER A 134 -16.88 10.03 2.55
CA SER A 134 -18.31 9.76 2.79
C SER A 134 -18.55 9.17 4.18
N GLU A 135 -17.72 8.20 4.58
CA GLU A 135 -17.82 7.57 5.89
C GLU A 135 -17.59 8.58 7.02
N ASN A 136 -16.56 9.41 6.93
CA ASN A 136 -16.26 10.44 7.93
C ASN A 136 -17.38 11.48 8.08
N ILE A 137 -18.09 11.83 7.00
CA ILE A 137 -19.26 12.73 7.10
C ILE A 137 -20.29 12.12 8.06
N LEU A 138 -20.61 10.83 7.89
CA LEU A 138 -21.58 10.13 8.74
C LEU A 138 -21.11 10.05 10.19
N TYR A 139 -19.83 9.71 10.43
CA TYR A 139 -19.27 9.64 11.77
C TYR A 139 -19.24 11.02 12.47
N PHE A 140 -18.74 12.06 11.81
CA PHE A 140 -18.66 13.40 12.40
C PHE A 140 -20.03 14.01 12.66
N TYR A 141 -20.99 13.77 11.76
CA TYR A 141 -22.39 14.14 11.99
C TYR A 141 -22.95 13.43 13.23
N SER A 142 -22.80 12.10 13.30
CA SER A 142 -23.31 11.30 14.42
C SER A 142 -22.74 11.77 15.78
N VAL A 143 -21.42 11.98 15.85
CA VAL A 143 -20.75 12.43 17.09
C VAL A 143 -21.16 13.86 17.45
N MET A 144 -21.37 14.75 16.48
CA MET A 144 -21.83 16.10 16.76
C MET A 144 -23.30 16.18 17.19
N SER A 145 -24.14 15.23 16.75
CA SER A 145 -25.54 15.17 17.15
C SER A 145 -25.76 14.51 18.52
N SER A 146 -24.83 13.66 18.99
CA SER A 146 -25.01 12.82 20.19
C SER A 146 -23.92 12.93 21.26
N GLY A 147 -22.75 13.46 20.92
CA GLY A 147 -21.57 13.52 21.77
C GLY A 147 -21.14 14.94 22.15
N SER A 148 -20.01 15.03 22.85
CA SER A 148 -19.40 16.29 23.25
C SER A 148 -18.44 16.84 22.18
N MET A 149 -18.06 18.12 22.31
CA MET A 149 -17.01 18.70 21.46
C MET A 149 -15.66 17.97 21.62
N ALA A 150 -15.37 17.42 22.80
CA ALA A 150 -14.17 16.62 23.04
C ALA A 150 -14.20 15.30 22.25
N ASP A 151 -15.37 14.65 22.18
CA ASP A 151 -15.55 13.42 21.39
C ASP A 151 -15.43 13.69 19.90
N LEU A 152 -15.95 14.82 19.43
CA LEU A 152 -15.79 15.24 18.03
C LEU A 152 -14.31 15.46 17.70
N PHE A 153 -13.56 16.15 18.57
CA PHE A 153 -12.14 16.40 18.35
C PHE A 153 -11.32 15.11 18.36
N SER A 154 -11.54 14.22 19.34
CA SER A 154 -10.83 12.93 19.41
C SER A 154 -11.14 12.05 18.20
N THR A 155 -12.42 11.99 17.80
CA THR A 155 -12.87 11.26 16.60
C THR A 155 -12.24 11.83 15.33
N LEU A 156 -12.20 13.16 15.19
CA LEU A 156 -11.59 13.84 14.05
C LEU A 156 -10.10 13.49 13.94
N VAL A 157 -9.33 13.63 15.02
CA VAL A 157 -7.89 13.36 15.03
C VAL A 157 -7.61 11.89 14.72
N PHE A 158 -8.31 10.98 15.40
CA PHE A 158 -8.11 9.55 15.24
C PHE A 158 -8.48 9.08 13.83
N ARG A 159 -9.68 9.41 13.35
CA ARG A 159 -10.13 8.96 12.02
C ARG A 159 -9.30 9.58 10.91
N SER A 160 -8.94 10.87 11.02
CA SER A 160 -8.09 11.55 10.02
C SER A 160 -6.71 10.93 9.90
N SER A 161 -6.15 10.44 11.02
CA SER A 161 -4.78 9.91 11.08
C SER A 161 -4.72 8.41 10.79
N PHE A 162 -5.61 7.61 11.39
CA PHE A 162 -5.53 6.15 11.37
C PHE A 162 -6.58 5.51 10.46
N THR A 163 -7.85 5.89 10.58
CA THR A 163 -8.91 5.26 9.76
C THR A 163 -8.78 5.60 8.28
N VAL A 164 -8.58 6.87 7.93
CA VAL A 164 -8.34 7.29 6.54
C VAL A 164 -7.05 6.67 6.00
N CYS A 165 -5.99 6.60 6.84
CA CYS A 165 -4.75 5.90 6.49
C CYS A 165 -4.97 4.41 6.20
N GLY A 166 -5.73 3.73 7.06
CA GLY A 166 -6.11 2.33 6.90
C GLY A 166 -6.81 2.07 5.58
N HIS A 167 -7.87 2.83 5.28
CA HIS A 167 -8.57 2.73 3.98
C HIS A 167 -7.61 2.86 2.79
N MET A 168 -6.71 3.85 2.82
CA MET A 168 -5.71 3.99 1.76
C MET A 168 -4.74 2.82 1.71
N ILE A 169 -4.26 2.31 2.84
CA ILE A 169 -3.32 1.19 2.88
C ILE A 169 -3.96 -0.06 2.28
N PHE A 170 -5.15 -0.44 2.75
CA PHE A 170 -5.84 -1.65 2.32
C PHE A 170 -6.09 -1.60 0.80
N SER A 171 -6.66 -0.50 0.33
CA SER A 171 -6.92 -0.33 -1.10
C SER A 171 -5.63 -0.13 -1.92
N SER A 172 -4.54 0.42 -1.36
CA SER A 172 -3.23 0.50 -2.04
C SER A 172 -2.64 -0.88 -2.29
N ILE A 173 -2.73 -1.78 -1.31
CA ILE A 173 -2.28 -3.17 -1.45
C ILE A 173 -3.08 -3.84 -2.56
N PHE A 174 -4.42 -3.73 -2.52
CA PHE A 174 -5.26 -4.19 -3.62
C PHE A 174 -4.82 -3.59 -4.97
N GLY A 175 -4.60 -2.27 -5.03
CA GLY A 175 -4.18 -1.57 -6.24
C GLY A 175 -2.85 -2.05 -6.81
N TYR A 176 -1.87 -2.36 -5.96
CA TYR A 176 -0.58 -2.88 -6.39
C TYR A 176 -0.73 -4.25 -7.05
N PHE A 177 -1.47 -5.16 -6.40
CA PHE A 177 -1.74 -6.49 -6.94
C PHE A 177 -2.66 -6.47 -8.16
N TYR A 178 -3.61 -5.53 -8.23
CA TYR A 178 -4.40 -5.25 -9.42
C TYR A 178 -3.50 -4.85 -10.60
N GLY A 179 -2.54 -3.96 -10.37
CA GLY A 179 -1.54 -3.57 -11.36
C GLY A 179 -0.70 -4.75 -11.83
N LEU A 180 -0.18 -5.57 -10.92
CA LEU A 180 0.53 -6.81 -11.27
C LEU A 180 -0.34 -7.74 -12.12
N GLY A 181 -1.62 -7.90 -11.75
CA GLY A 181 -2.55 -8.72 -12.51
C GLY A 181 -2.83 -8.13 -13.90
N LYS A 182 -2.99 -6.82 -14.02
CA LYS A 182 -3.20 -6.14 -15.30
C LYS A 182 -2.03 -6.35 -16.25
N PHE A 183 -0.80 -6.28 -15.75
CA PHE A 183 0.42 -6.44 -16.55
C PHE A 183 1.00 -7.85 -16.54
N SER A 184 0.21 -8.85 -16.12
CA SER A 184 0.65 -10.23 -15.94
C SER A 184 1.25 -10.84 -17.21
N GLN A 185 0.82 -10.43 -18.40
CA GLN A 185 1.37 -10.95 -19.65
C GLN A 185 2.87 -10.67 -19.77
N ASN A 186 3.29 -9.42 -19.56
CA ASN A 186 4.70 -9.05 -19.65
C ASN A 186 5.50 -9.62 -18.46
N ILE A 187 4.88 -9.67 -17.29
CA ILE A 187 5.51 -10.17 -16.06
C ILE A 187 5.79 -11.67 -16.17
N VAL A 188 4.79 -12.48 -16.56
CA VAL A 188 4.92 -13.93 -16.74
C VAL A 188 5.91 -14.26 -17.85
N GLU A 189 5.93 -13.48 -18.94
CA GLU A 189 6.90 -13.67 -20.01
C GLU A 189 8.33 -13.40 -19.52
N GLN A 190 8.55 -12.34 -18.74
CA GLN A 190 9.86 -12.06 -18.13
C GLN A 190 10.26 -13.15 -17.12
N GLU A 191 9.32 -13.62 -16.31
CA GLU A 191 9.52 -14.62 -15.24
C GLU A 191 9.90 -16.00 -15.77
N LYS A 192 9.45 -16.34 -16.99
CA LYS A 192 9.85 -17.56 -17.71
C LYS A 192 11.38 -17.64 -17.85
N TRP A 193 12.03 -16.52 -18.15
CA TRP A 193 13.47 -16.44 -18.37
C TRP A 193 14.29 -16.47 -17.07
N THR A 194 13.67 -16.17 -15.94
CA THR A 194 14.30 -16.33 -14.61
C THR A 194 14.01 -17.69 -13.97
N GLY A 195 13.25 -18.57 -14.65
CA GLY A 195 12.89 -19.89 -14.11
C GLY A 195 11.81 -19.84 -13.03
N GLU A 196 11.09 -18.73 -12.89
CA GLU A 196 9.96 -18.66 -11.96
C GLU A 196 8.79 -19.51 -12.50
N ASN A 197 8.26 -20.39 -11.64
CA ASN A 197 7.24 -21.35 -12.04
C ASN A 197 5.87 -21.00 -11.41
N HIS A 198 4.85 -20.91 -12.25
CA HIS A 198 3.46 -20.66 -11.84
C HIS A 198 2.68 -21.99 -11.79
N THR A 199 2.89 -22.79 -10.75
CA THR A 199 2.35 -24.16 -10.61
C THR A 199 0.83 -24.23 -10.80
N LEU A 200 0.08 -23.37 -10.11
CA LEU A 200 -1.37 -23.28 -10.23
C LEU A 200 -1.80 -22.87 -11.65
N ALA A 201 -1.10 -21.91 -12.26
CA ALA A 201 -1.40 -21.47 -13.62
C ALA A 201 -1.15 -22.57 -14.64
N ASN A 202 -0.04 -23.30 -14.51
CA ASN A 202 0.30 -24.43 -15.36
C ASN A 202 -0.70 -25.58 -15.23
N PHE A 203 -1.16 -25.87 -14.01
CA PHE A 203 -2.20 -26.87 -13.75
C PHE A 203 -3.52 -26.49 -14.43
N ILE A 204 -3.98 -25.25 -14.24
CA ILE A 204 -5.21 -24.76 -14.87
C ILE A 204 -5.09 -24.73 -16.39
N ASN A 205 -3.95 -24.30 -16.94
CA ASN A 205 -3.70 -24.31 -18.38
C ASN A 205 -3.77 -25.74 -18.94
N LYS A 206 -3.16 -26.73 -18.27
CA LYS A 206 -3.22 -28.13 -18.69
C LYS A 206 -4.65 -28.68 -18.73
N ILE A 207 -5.53 -28.26 -17.83
CA ILE A 207 -6.91 -28.76 -17.73
C ILE A 207 -7.87 -28.00 -18.66
N THR A 208 -7.71 -26.68 -18.77
CA THR A 208 -8.72 -25.78 -19.38
C THR A 208 -8.25 -25.10 -20.66
N GLY A 209 -6.95 -25.17 -20.98
CA GLY A 209 -6.33 -24.42 -22.08
C GLY A 209 -6.20 -22.91 -21.83
N ILE A 210 -6.57 -22.42 -20.64
CA ILE A 210 -6.48 -20.99 -20.31
C ILE A 210 -5.01 -20.57 -20.20
N LYS A 211 -4.66 -19.47 -20.87
CA LYS A 211 -3.29 -18.91 -20.84
C LYS A 211 -2.83 -18.62 -19.41
N ASN A 212 -1.58 -18.97 -19.10
CA ASN A 212 -0.97 -18.73 -17.78
C ASN A 212 -1.11 -17.28 -17.31
N SER A 213 -0.91 -16.31 -18.20
CA SER A 213 -1.03 -14.89 -17.88
C SER A 213 -2.43 -14.49 -17.40
N VAL A 214 -3.48 -15.13 -17.91
CA VAL A 214 -4.87 -14.89 -17.47
C VAL A 214 -5.09 -15.48 -16.08
N THR A 215 -4.61 -16.69 -15.82
CA THR A 215 -4.70 -17.29 -14.49
C THR A 215 -3.93 -16.49 -13.44
N VAL A 216 -2.70 -16.09 -13.75
CA VAL A 216 -1.88 -15.22 -12.88
C VAL A 216 -2.56 -13.88 -12.66
N ARG A 217 -3.23 -13.30 -13.67
CA ARG A 217 -4.00 -12.05 -13.52
C ARG A 217 -5.06 -12.16 -12.43
N TYR A 218 -5.90 -13.20 -12.49
CA TYR A 218 -6.95 -13.41 -11.49
C TYR A 218 -6.38 -13.79 -10.13
N GLN A 219 -5.32 -14.60 -10.09
CA GLN A 219 -4.63 -14.93 -8.86
C GLN A 219 -4.13 -13.68 -8.15
N LYS A 220 -3.40 -12.79 -8.84
CA LYS A 220 -2.91 -11.53 -8.25
C LYS A 220 -4.07 -10.66 -7.78
N LEU A 221 -5.13 -10.51 -8.58
CA LEU A 221 -6.31 -9.75 -8.17
C LEU A 221 -6.92 -10.29 -6.87
N LEU A 222 -7.15 -11.60 -6.78
CA LEU A 222 -7.71 -12.24 -5.59
C LEU A 222 -6.76 -12.13 -4.40
N THR A 223 -5.45 -12.32 -4.59
CA THR A 223 -4.47 -12.15 -3.51
C THR A 223 -4.52 -10.75 -2.92
N GLY A 224 -4.49 -9.71 -3.77
CA GLY A 224 -4.57 -8.33 -3.31
C GLY A 224 -5.86 -8.01 -2.57
N LEU A 225 -6.97 -8.53 -3.10
CA LEU A 225 -8.29 -8.31 -2.52
C LEU A 225 -8.44 -9.01 -1.16
N LEU A 226 -8.03 -10.26 -1.04
CA LEU A 226 -8.08 -11.01 0.23
C LEU A 226 -7.20 -10.38 1.31
N ILE A 227 -6.00 -9.89 0.95
CA ILE A 227 -5.13 -9.18 1.91
C ILE A 227 -5.80 -7.89 2.37
N ALA A 228 -6.36 -7.10 1.45
CA ALA A 228 -7.06 -5.86 1.79
C ALA A 228 -8.26 -6.11 2.71
N MET A 229 -9.11 -7.10 2.38
CA MET A 229 -10.27 -7.50 3.18
C MET A 229 -9.86 -7.98 4.58
N GLY A 230 -8.83 -8.83 4.66
CA GLY A 230 -8.35 -9.35 5.94
C GLY A 230 -7.75 -8.26 6.83
N MET A 231 -6.93 -7.36 6.26
CA MET A 231 -6.39 -6.22 7.00
C MET A 231 -7.47 -5.24 7.46
N HIS A 232 -8.48 -5.00 6.63
CA HIS A 232 -9.60 -4.15 6.98
C HIS A 232 -10.41 -4.75 8.13
N ALA A 233 -10.80 -6.03 8.00
CA ALA A 233 -11.53 -6.74 9.05
C ALA A 233 -10.73 -6.75 10.37
N ALA A 234 -9.41 -7.00 10.30
CA ALA A 234 -8.54 -6.97 11.47
C ALA A 234 -8.47 -5.58 12.12
N PHE A 235 -8.38 -4.51 11.32
CA PHE A 235 -8.37 -3.14 11.83
C PHE A 235 -9.65 -2.83 12.60
N ASN A 236 -10.81 -3.08 12.00
CA ASN A 236 -12.09 -2.82 12.65
C ASN A 236 -12.29 -3.69 13.90
N PHE A 237 -11.87 -4.96 13.84
CA PHE A 237 -11.89 -5.85 14.99
C PHE A 237 -11.01 -5.34 16.14
N PHE A 238 -9.79 -4.90 15.87
CA PHE A 238 -8.92 -4.33 16.89
C PHE A 238 -9.52 -3.08 17.53
N LEU A 239 -10.14 -2.19 16.74
CA LEU A 239 -10.83 -1.03 17.30
C LEU A 239 -11.99 -1.43 18.20
N GLN A 240 -12.81 -2.40 17.78
CA GLN A 240 -13.94 -2.89 18.57
C GLN A 240 -13.51 -3.54 19.89
N MET A 241 -12.37 -4.24 19.88
CA MET A 241 -11.80 -4.89 21.06
C MET A 241 -10.96 -3.93 21.93
N ASN A 242 -10.96 -2.62 21.63
CA ASN A 242 -10.15 -1.61 22.29
C ASN A 242 -8.63 -1.89 22.25
N MET A 243 -8.19 -2.65 21.24
CA MET A 243 -6.80 -3.01 20.96
C MET A 243 -6.13 -1.92 20.11
N LEU A 244 -6.04 -0.71 20.67
CA LEU A 244 -5.59 0.48 19.94
C LEU A 244 -4.14 0.37 19.47
N ILE A 245 -3.26 -0.26 20.26
CA ILE A 245 -1.85 -0.41 19.93
C ILE A 245 -1.70 -1.31 18.69
N GLU A 246 -2.45 -2.40 18.64
CA GLU A 246 -2.46 -3.36 17.54
C GLU A 246 -3.05 -2.75 16.28
N ALA A 247 -4.14 -1.99 16.40
CA ALA A 247 -4.69 -1.21 15.29
C ALA A 247 -3.67 -0.23 14.72
N MET A 248 -2.99 0.54 15.59
CA MET A 248 -1.95 1.49 15.18
C MET A 248 -0.74 0.78 14.56
N ALA A 249 -0.29 -0.33 15.13
CA ALA A 249 0.82 -1.13 14.61
C ALA A 249 0.49 -1.67 13.21
N LEU A 250 -0.74 -2.15 12.99
CA LEU A 250 -1.22 -2.58 11.68
C LEU A 250 -1.14 -1.45 10.64
N ILE A 251 -1.51 -0.22 11.02
CA ILE A 251 -1.39 0.95 10.14
C ILE A 251 0.06 1.31 9.86
N VAL A 252 0.94 1.34 10.86
CA VAL A 252 2.36 1.69 10.66
C VAL A 252 3.08 0.66 9.78
N VAL A 253 2.87 -0.63 10.05
CA VAL A 253 3.43 -1.73 9.24
C VAL A 253 2.85 -1.68 7.83
N GLY A 254 1.54 -1.52 7.71
CA GLY A 254 0.84 -1.42 6.42
C GLY A 254 1.31 -0.23 5.59
N PHE A 255 1.48 0.95 6.21
CA PHE A 255 1.99 2.15 5.56
C PHE A 255 3.42 1.94 5.05
N THR A 256 4.29 1.38 5.89
CA THR A 256 5.68 1.07 5.53
C THR A 256 5.73 0.08 4.38
N TYR A 257 4.87 -0.94 4.40
CA TYR A 257 4.75 -1.91 3.33
C TYR A 257 4.27 -1.29 2.01
N VAL A 258 3.25 -0.43 2.05
CA VAL A 258 2.78 0.29 0.86
C VAL A 258 3.87 1.20 0.29
N GLN A 259 4.60 1.93 1.14
CA GLN A 259 5.75 2.72 0.71
C GLN A 259 6.80 1.84 0.02
N PHE A 260 7.14 0.69 0.62
CA PHE A 260 8.05 -0.27 -0.01
C PHE A 260 7.56 -0.74 -1.39
N LEU A 261 6.28 -1.07 -1.53
CA LEU A 261 5.69 -1.49 -2.80
C LEU A 261 5.74 -0.38 -3.86
N MET A 262 5.39 0.86 -3.49
CA MET A 262 5.36 2.00 -4.40
C MET A 262 6.74 2.44 -4.89
N HIS A 263 7.79 2.18 -4.10
CA HIS A 263 9.18 2.54 -4.46
C HIS A 263 9.84 1.53 -5.42
N ARG A 264 9.22 0.39 -5.71
CA ARG A 264 9.74 -0.60 -6.66
C ARG A 264 9.85 0.00 -8.05
N LYS A 265 10.98 -0.20 -8.72
CA LYS A 265 11.23 0.36 -10.06
C LYS A 265 10.23 -0.15 -11.10
N ALA A 266 9.86 -1.42 -11.01
CA ALA A 266 8.85 -2.01 -11.89
C ALA A 266 7.48 -1.29 -11.78
N GLY A 267 7.21 -0.69 -10.61
CA GLY A 267 5.98 0.04 -10.33
C GLY A 267 5.73 1.23 -11.26
N HIS A 268 6.80 1.84 -11.78
CA HIS A 268 6.76 3.04 -12.61
C HIS A 268 6.80 2.78 -14.11
N LEU A 269 6.97 1.53 -14.54
CA LEU A 269 7.08 1.19 -15.95
C LEU A 269 5.73 1.33 -16.65
N VAL A 270 5.73 2.02 -17.79
CA VAL A 270 4.60 2.01 -18.71
C VAL A 270 4.65 0.71 -19.50
N LEU A 271 3.67 -0.16 -19.25
CA LEU A 271 3.59 -1.51 -19.82
C LEU A 271 2.40 -1.69 -20.78
N ILE A 272 1.71 -0.60 -21.12
CA ILE A 272 0.62 -0.54 -22.11
C ILE A 272 1.16 -0.19 -23.50
N GLY A 273 0.53 -0.75 -24.52
CA GLY A 273 0.81 -0.53 -25.95
C GLY A 273 0.81 -1.87 -26.69
N GLU A 274 0.67 -1.86 -28.02
CA GLU A 274 1.01 -3.05 -28.80
C GLU A 274 2.45 -3.46 -28.48
N ASN A 275 2.76 -4.75 -28.49
CA ASN A 275 4.16 -5.14 -28.49
C ASN A 275 4.74 -4.53 -29.77
N GLY A 276 5.54 -3.47 -29.63
CA GLY A 276 6.54 -3.19 -30.65
C GLY A 276 7.21 -4.53 -30.87
N LYS A 277 7.04 -5.11 -32.06
CA LYS A 277 7.78 -6.31 -32.41
C LYS A 277 9.23 -5.94 -32.15
N SER A 278 9.89 -6.72 -31.31
CA SER A 278 11.31 -6.54 -31.07
C SER A 278 12.01 -6.33 -32.40
N LEU A 279 12.88 -5.32 -32.46
CA LEU A 279 13.66 -5.08 -33.67
C LEU A 279 14.66 -6.23 -33.94
N MET A 280 14.85 -7.13 -32.97
CA MET A 280 15.66 -8.34 -33.11
C MET A 280 14.88 -9.47 -33.78
N VAL A 281 15.62 -10.33 -34.48
CA VAL A 281 15.10 -11.63 -34.91
C VAL A 281 14.77 -12.45 -33.66
N LYS A 282 13.59 -13.08 -33.63
CA LYS A 282 13.07 -13.79 -32.45
C LYS A 282 14.05 -14.78 -31.81
N LYS A 283 14.81 -15.52 -32.64
CA LYS A 283 15.82 -16.47 -32.15
C LYS A 283 16.94 -15.78 -31.35
N ASP A 284 17.39 -14.62 -31.82
CA ASP A 284 18.46 -13.86 -31.16
C ASP A 284 17.93 -13.22 -29.87
N GLU A 285 16.69 -12.75 -29.89
CA GLU A 285 16.00 -12.24 -28.69
C GLU A 285 15.90 -13.33 -27.61
N ASP A 286 15.47 -14.54 -27.95
CA ASP A 286 15.35 -15.66 -27.00
C ASP A 286 16.72 -15.99 -26.36
N VAL A 287 17.80 -16.06 -27.14
CA VAL A 287 19.17 -16.31 -26.62
C VAL A 287 19.62 -15.19 -25.68
N VAL A 288 19.37 -13.93 -26.04
CA VAL A 288 19.73 -12.78 -25.20
C VAL A 288 18.93 -12.79 -23.89
N LEU A 289 17.63 -13.09 -23.94
CA LEU A 289 16.78 -13.18 -22.75
C LEU A 289 17.20 -14.33 -21.84
N GLU A 290 17.60 -15.47 -22.40
CA GLU A 290 18.17 -16.60 -21.64
C GLU A 290 19.47 -16.21 -20.93
N LEU A 291 20.40 -15.55 -21.62
CA LEU A 291 21.65 -15.05 -21.04
C LEU A 291 21.39 -14.05 -19.90
N ILE A 292 20.49 -13.09 -20.12
CA ILE A 292 20.09 -12.11 -19.10
C ILE A 292 19.45 -12.83 -17.90
N GLY A 293 18.59 -13.81 -18.14
CA GLY A 293 17.97 -14.63 -17.11
C GLY A 293 18.99 -15.39 -16.27
N MET A 294 19.98 -16.02 -16.90
CA MET A 294 21.08 -16.71 -16.21
C MET A 294 21.90 -15.74 -15.35
N TRP A 295 22.28 -14.57 -15.87
CA TRP A 295 23.01 -13.56 -15.09
C TRP A 295 22.19 -13.00 -13.93
N PHE A 296 20.90 -12.78 -14.14
CA PHE A 296 19.99 -12.33 -13.09
C PHE A 296 19.91 -13.34 -11.95
N ASN A 297 19.78 -14.63 -12.26
CA ASN A 297 19.76 -15.70 -11.28
C ASN A 297 21.12 -15.90 -10.60
N GLY A 298 22.20 -15.65 -11.32
CA GLY A 298 23.57 -15.66 -10.78
C GLY A 298 23.93 -14.44 -9.92
N GLY A 299 22.98 -13.55 -9.63
CA GLY A 299 23.22 -12.35 -8.80
C GLY A 299 24.04 -11.25 -9.47
N LYS A 300 24.30 -11.35 -10.78
CA LYS A 300 25.08 -10.38 -11.56
C LYS A 300 24.21 -9.18 -11.99
N TYR A 301 23.60 -8.51 -11.00
CA TYR A 301 22.59 -7.50 -11.27
C TYR A 301 23.13 -6.27 -12.00
N GLN A 302 24.39 -5.87 -11.78
CA GLN A 302 25.01 -4.74 -12.49
C GLN A 302 25.17 -5.04 -13.99
N ASP A 303 25.67 -6.23 -14.32
CA ASP A 303 25.83 -6.68 -15.71
C ASP A 303 24.48 -6.74 -16.44
N VAL A 304 23.43 -7.24 -15.75
CA VAL A 304 22.06 -7.25 -16.27
C VAL A 304 21.56 -5.83 -16.55
N ILE A 305 21.78 -4.90 -15.63
CA ILE A 305 21.37 -3.49 -15.79
C ILE A 305 22.05 -2.87 -17.01
N GLU A 306 23.37 -3.04 -17.14
CA GLU A 306 24.16 -2.46 -18.24
C GLU A 306 23.71 -3.02 -19.61
N ILE A 307 23.51 -4.33 -19.71
CA ILE A 307 23.10 -4.97 -20.96
C ILE A 307 21.69 -4.54 -21.33
N CYS A 308 20.77 -4.50 -20.35
CA CYS A 308 19.42 -4.00 -20.58
C CYS A 308 19.43 -2.53 -21.02
N GLU A 309 20.32 -1.69 -20.49
CA GLU A 309 20.48 -0.31 -20.95
C GLU A 309 20.89 -0.25 -22.42
N ARG A 310 21.87 -1.05 -22.82
CA ARG A 310 22.33 -1.13 -24.22
C ARG A 310 21.23 -1.62 -25.16
N LEU A 311 20.42 -2.59 -24.73
CA LEU A 311 19.30 -3.10 -25.51
C LEU A 311 18.18 -2.06 -25.63
N LEU A 312 17.86 -1.34 -24.55
CA LEU A 312 16.84 -0.28 -24.57
C LEU A 312 17.27 0.97 -25.36
N MET A 313 18.57 1.18 -25.59
CA MET A 313 19.02 2.22 -26.54
C MET A 313 18.64 1.87 -27.98
N ARG A 314 18.50 0.57 -28.31
CA ARG A 314 18.16 0.08 -29.66
C ARG A 314 16.66 -0.14 -29.81
N ASP A 315 16.04 -0.74 -28.80
CA ASP A 315 14.61 -1.00 -28.72
C ASP A 315 14.02 -0.40 -27.43
N PRO A 316 13.73 0.92 -27.42
CA PRO A 316 13.28 1.62 -26.23
C PRO A 316 11.93 1.15 -25.71
N ASP A 317 11.15 0.39 -26.48
CA ASP A 317 9.81 -0.06 -26.12
C ASP A 317 9.72 -1.53 -25.70
N ASN A 318 10.85 -2.24 -25.68
CA ASN A 318 10.90 -3.62 -25.19
C ASN A 318 10.54 -3.73 -23.71
N LYS A 319 9.30 -4.18 -23.44
CA LYS A 319 8.73 -4.28 -22.10
C LYS A 319 9.43 -5.32 -21.22
N ILE A 320 9.89 -6.41 -21.82
CA ILE A 320 10.55 -7.50 -21.10
C ILE A 320 11.92 -7.04 -20.60
N ILE A 321 12.69 -6.36 -21.45
CA ILE A 321 13.97 -5.75 -21.07
C ILE A 321 13.78 -4.64 -20.03
N LYS A 322 12.75 -3.79 -20.15
CA LYS A 322 12.38 -2.81 -19.11
C LYS A 322 12.13 -3.48 -17.76
N LEU A 323 11.39 -4.59 -17.75
CA LEU A 323 11.08 -5.35 -16.53
C LEU A 323 12.34 -5.98 -15.93
N PHE A 324 13.19 -6.60 -16.74
CA PHE A 324 14.48 -7.14 -16.30
C PHE A 324 15.35 -6.08 -15.63
N LYS A 325 15.56 -4.95 -16.32
CA LYS A 325 16.32 -3.81 -15.77
C LYS A 325 15.74 -3.35 -14.43
N ALA A 326 14.42 -3.17 -14.36
CA ALA A 326 13.77 -2.70 -13.15
C ALA A 326 13.90 -3.68 -11.98
N LYS A 327 13.67 -4.99 -12.22
CA LYS A 327 13.85 -6.03 -11.20
C LYS A 327 15.32 -6.11 -10.75
N ALA A 328 16.27 -5.99 -11.67
CA ALA A 328 17.71 -6.01 -11.35
C ALA A 328 18.13 -4.80 -10.52
N LEU A 329 17.63 -3.60 -10.83
CA LEU A 329 17.83 -2.40 -10.01
C LEU A 329 17.28 -2.56 -8.59
N ASP A 330 16.08 -3.12 -8.46
CA ASP A 330 15.47 -3.39 -7.16
C ASP A 330 16.32 -4.39 -6.35
N LYS A 331 16.76 -5.49 -6.97
CA LYS A 331 17.61 -6.51 -6.32
C LYS A 331 18.99 -5.96 -5.94
N ALA A 332 19.68 -5.27 -6.85
CA ALA A 332 20.98 -4.65 -6.57
C ALA A 332 20.94 -3.67 -5.39
N LYS A 333 19.85 -2.89 -5.27
CA LYS A 333 19.65 -1.98 -4.14
C LYS A 333 19.48 -2.76 -2.82
N MET A 334 18.72 -3.85 -2.83
CA MET A 334 18.50 -4.69 -1.65
C MET A 334 19.78 -5.38 -1.20
N ASP A 335 20.57 -5.91 -2.14
CA ASP A 335 21.86 -6.54 -1.85
C ASP A 335 22.83 -5.53 -1.23
N LYS A 336 22.91 -4.31 -1.79
CA LYS A 336 23.73 -3.24 -1.23
C LYS A 336 23.30 -2.87 0.19
N ALA A 337 21.98 -2.78 0.44
CA ALA A 337 21.45 -2.51 1.77
C ALA A 337 21.79 -3.64 2.76
N MET A 338 21.62 -4.90 2.35
CA MET A 338 21.94 -6.08 3.17
C MET A 338 23.43 -6.15 3.50
N THR A 339 24.32 -5.88 2.53
CA THR A 339 25.76 -5.84 2.76
C THR A 339 26.14 -4.72 3.73
N SER A 340 25.51 -3.55 3.62
CA SER A 340 25.73 -2.43 4.54
C SER A 340 25.26 -2.74 5.96
N ILE A 341 24.14 -3.46 6.10
CA ILE A 341 23.65 -3.93 7.40
C ILE A 341 24.61 -4.97 7.99
N LYS A 342 25.05 -5.94 7.17
CA LYS A 342 26.01 -6.95 7.60
C LYS A 342 27.34 -6.33 8.06
N SER A 343 27.85 -5.31 7.36
CA SER A 343 29.08 -4.63 7.79
C SER A 343 28.91 -3.90 9.12
N LEU A 344 27.75 -3.28 9.37
CA LEU A 344 27.44 -2.66 10.67
C LEU A 344 27.39 -3.68 11.81
N PHE A 345 26.94 -4.90 11.55
CA PHE A 345 26.91 -5.96 12.57
C PHE A 345 28.26 -6.68 12.72
N ALA A 346 29.05 -6.79 11.65
CA ALA A 346 30.39 -7.36 11.68
C ALA A 346 31.40 -6.48 12.44
N GLU A 347 31.28 -5.14 12.35
CA GLU A 347 32.10 -4.21 13.15
C GLU A 347 31.80 -4.29 14.66
N ASN A 348 30.63 -4.81 15.04
CA ASN A 348 30.20 -4.90 16.45
C ASN A 348 30.60 -6.22 17.13
N GLU A 349 30.95 -7.28 16.39
CA GLU A 349 31.37 -8.56 16.99
C GLU A 349 32.84 -8.55 17.47
N ASP A 350 33.71 -7.71 16.89
CA ASP A 350 35.14 -7.65 17.27
C ASP A 350 35.50 -6.55 18.30
N SER A 351 34.52 -5.79 18.84
CA SER A 351 34.84 -4.63 19.72
C SER A 351 33.95 -4.42 20.96
N SER A 352 32.98 -5.29 21.24
CA SER A 352 32.00 -5.10 22.31
C SER A 352 32.36 -5.89 23.58
N SER A 353 33.33 -5.44 24.38
CA SER A 353 32.98 -4.93 25.73
C SER A 353 34.07 -4.06 26.38
N GLY A 354 35.28 -4.01 25.81
CA GLY A 354 36.40 -3.20 26.35
C GLY A 354 36.40 -1.74 25.87
N ASN A 355 36.08 -1.51 24.60
CA ASN A 355 36.33 -0.20 23.96
C ASN A 355 35.38 0.91 24.42
N ILE A 356 34.10 0.62 24.68
CA ILE A 356 33.12 1.66 25.04
C ILE A 356 33.43 2.23 26.44
N LEU A 357 33.76 1.38 27.40
CA LEU A 357 34.07 1.81 28.77
C LEU A 357 35.38 2.61 28.83
N GLU A 358 36.37 2.21 28.03
CA GLU A 358 37.65 2.90 27.91
C GLU A 358 37.50 4.26 27.21
N THR A 359 36.69 4.33 26.16
CA THR A 359 36.35 5.59 25.47
C THR A 359 35.60 6.55 26.39
N LEU A 360 34.66 6.03 27.20
CA LEU A 360 33.93 6.83 28.20
C LEU A 360 34.84 7.29 29.34
N ARG A 361 35.78 6.46 29.81
CA ARG A 361 36.80 6.86 30.80
C ARG A 361 37.70 7.96 30.28
N LYS A 362 38.14 7.86 29.01
CA LYS A 362 39.00 8.86 28.39
C LYS A 362 38.29 10.21 28.25
N ARG A 363 37.04 10.21 27.79
CA ARG A 363 36.21 11.44 27.72
C ARG A 363 35.92 12.05 29.09
N LYS A 364 35.73 11.22 30.12
CA LYS A 364 35.54 11.71 31.49
C LYS A 364 36.81 12.41 32.01
N ALA A 365 37.98 11.82 31.79
CA ALA A 365 39.25 12.42 32.17
C ALA A 365 39.53 13.74 31.42
N GLU A 366 39.19 13.80 30.13
CA GLU A 366 39.30 15.04 29.33
C GLU A 366 38.36 16.14 29.85
N MET A 367 37.12 15.81 30.23
CA MET A 367 36.20 16.78 30.84
C MET A 367 36.69 17.29 32.20
N GLU A 368 37.22 16.42 33.06
CA GLU A 368 37.80 16.83 34.35
C GLU A 368 39.00 17.77 34.15
N GLN A 369 39.84 17.54 33.14
CA GLN A 369 40.93 18.48 32.82
C GLN A 369 40.42 19.83 32.32
N ILE A 370 39.38 19.85 31.48
CA ILE A 370 38.78 21.10 30.99
C ILE A 370 38.19 21.91 32.16
N ASP A 371 37.54 21.25 33.12
CA ASP A 371 36.99 21.93 34.30
C ASP A 371 38.09 22.49 35.22
N ILE A 372 39.21 21.77 35.37
CA ILE A 372 40.37 22.29 36.11
C ILE A 372 40.95 23.53 35.41
N ILE A 373 41.08 23.49 34.08
CA ILE A 373 41.58 24.63 33.29
C ILE A 373 40.64 25.83 33.42
N LYS A 374 39.32 25.63 33.32
CA LYS A 374 38.33 26.70 33.51
C LYS A 374 38.42 27.33 34.91
N LYS A 375 38.48 26.49 35.95
CA LYS A 375 38.55 26.96 37.34
C LYS A 375 39.84 27.72 37.64
N ASN A 376 40.94 27.34 37.01
CA ASN A 376 42.20 28.08 37.09
C ASN A 376 42.12 29.41 36.33
N ALA A 377 41.52 29.43 35.14
CA ALA A 377 41.30 30.65 34.36
C ALA A 377 40.42 31.67 35.11
N GLU A 378 39.35 31.22 35.76
CA GLU A 378 38.49 32.05 36.62
C GLU A 378 39.28 32.65 37.81
N LYS A 379 40.12 31.85 38.47
CA LYS A 379 41.03 32.35 39.54
C LYS A 379 42.04 33.39 39.06
N PHE A 380 42.47 33.33 37.80
CA PHE A 380 43.37 34.34 37.21
C PHE A 380 42.64 35.64 36.85
N LEU A 381 41.32 35.57 36.61
CA LEU A 381 40.49 36.74 36.33
C LEU A 381 40.04 37.46 37.61
N ASP A 382 39.86 36.74 38.73
CA ASP A 382 39.51 37.33 40.04
C ASP A 382 40.70 37.97 40.79
N ASN A 383 41.94 37.74 40.34
CA ASN A 383 43.17 38.30 40.92
C ASN A 383 43.72 39.52 40.14
N LYS A 384 42.90 40.13 39.29
CA LYS A 384 43.13 41.43 38.64
C LYS A 384 42.07 42.41 39.11
#